data_AF-A0A292QJY4-F1
#
_entry.id   AF-A0A292QJY4-F1
#
_cell.length_a   1.000
_cell.length_b   1.000
_cell.length_c   1.000
_cell.angle_alpha   90.00
_cell.angle_beta   90.00
_cell.angle_gamma   90.00
#
_symmetry.space_group_name_H-M   'P 1'
#
loop_
_entity.id
_entity.type
_entity.pdbx_description
1 polymer ?
#
loop_
_entity_poly.entity_id
_entity_poly.type
_entity_poly.pdbx_seq_one_letter_code
_entity_poly.pdbx_strand_id
1 'polypeptide(L)'
;MALSPKEVEVITLVALGYSDKEICSALKIAYGTVRNHIDRAILKLHAQNRTHAAMIYKFMNKEWLEEFYEANNHTLDSRNVLSN
;
A
#
# COMPACT_ATOMS: atom_id res chain seq x y z
N MET A 1 -2.41 13.59 -11.26
CA MET A 1 -2.10 12.51 -12.24
C MET A 1 -2.52 11.18 -11.63
N ALA A 2 -3.02 10.23 -12.43
CA ALA A 2 -3.38 8.91 -11.93
C ALA A 2 -2.14 8.09 -11.53
N LEU A 3 -2.30 7.21 -10.54
CA LEU A 3 -1.31 6.21 -10.18
C LEU A 3 -1.17 5.18 -11.30
N SER A 4 0.05 4.71 -11.55
CA SER A 4 0.30 3.56 -12.42
C SER A 4 -0.07 2.25 -11.70
N PRO A 5 -0.29 1.15 -12.42
CA PRO A 5 -0.60 -0.14 -11.80
C PRO A 5 0.41 -0.56 -10.72
N LYS A 6 1.71 -0.33 -10.96
CA LYS A 6 2.75 -0.70 -10.00
C LYS A 6 2.79 0.20 -8.77
N GLU A 7 2.46 1.48 -8.93
CA GLU A 7 2.30 2.40 -7.80
C GLU A 7 1.06 2.03 -6.98
N VAL A 8 -0.03 1.58 -7.62
CA VAL A 8 -1.24 1.08 -6.94
C VAL A 8 -0.90 -0.17 -6.11
N GLU A 9 -0.23 -1.18 -6.70
CA GLU A 9 0.20 -2.37 -5.95
C GLU A 9 1.03 -2.01 -4.71
N VAL A 10 2.03 -1.15 -4.89
CA VAL A 10 2.94 -0.77 -3.80
C VAL A 10 2.21 0.04 -2.73
N ILE A 11 1.42 1.06 -3.08
CA ILE A 11 0.71 1.89 -2.09
C ILE A 11 -0.38 1.09 -1.35
N THR A 12 -0.96 0.07 -2.00
CA THR A 12 -1.89 -0.87 -1.35
C THR A 12 -1.20 -1.60 -0.21
N LEU A 13 -0.02 -2.20 -0.46
CA LEU A 13 0.75 -2.88 0.58
C LEU A 13 1.20 -1.90 1.68
N VAL A 14 1.60 -0.68 1.33
CA VAL A 14 1.90 0.36 2.33
C VAL A 14 0.67 0.67 3.19
N ALA A 15 -0.52 0.76 2.59
CA ALA A 15 -1.77 0.99 3.30
C ALA A 15 -2.14 -0.17 4.23
N LEU A 16 -1.77 -1.40 3.87
CA LEU A 16 -1.90 -2.60 4.70
C LEU A 16 -0.77 -2.73 5.75
N GLY A 17 0.08 -1.71 5.91
CA GLY A 17 1.11 -1.68 6.97
C GLY A 17 2.42 -2.36 6.62
N TYR A 18 2.65 -2.74 5.36
CA TYR A 18 3.88 -3.43 4.95
C TYR A 18 5.08 -2.49 4.98
N SER A 19 6.18 -3.00 5.51
CA SER A 19 7.51 -2.42 5.36
C SER A 19 8.02 -2.57 3.93
N ASP A 20 8.96 -1.71 3.53
CA ASP A 20 9.56 -1.79 2.19
C ASP A 20 10.18 -3.16 1.92
N LYS A 21 10.73 -3.81 2.95
CA LYS A 21 11.33 -5.15 2.85
C LYS A 21 10.27 -6.21 2.57
N GLU A 22 9.14 -6.17 3.28
CA GLU A 22 8.02 -7.08 3.02
C GLU A 22 7.44 -6.85 1.62
N ILE A 23 7.36 -5.59 1.16
CA ILE A 23 6.93 -5.26 -0.21
C ILE A 23 7.90 -5.83 -1.25
N CYS A 24 9.21 -5.73 -1.01
CA CYS A 24 10.22 -6.34 -1.90
C CYS A 24 10.00 -7.84 -2.03
N SER A 25 9.78 -8.53 -0.90
CA SER A 25 9.52 -9.97 -0.86
C SER A 25 8.20 -10.33 -1.57
N ALA A 26 7.12 -9.58 -1.31
CA ALA A 26 5.81 -9.82 -1.89
C ALA A 26 5.81 -9.63 -3.42
N LEU A 27 6.44 -8.55 -3.91
CA LEU A 27 6.44 -8.19 -5.33
C LEU A 27 7.64 -8.73 -6.12
N LYS A 28 8.61 -9.37 -5.45
CA LYS A 28 9.87 -9.89 -6.02
C LYS A 28 10.63 -8.83 -6.84
N ILE A 29 10.75 -7.62 -6.29
CA ILE A 29 11.47 -6.50 -6.91
C ILE A 29 12.50 -5.89 -5.94
N ALA A 30 13.47 -5.15 -6.48
CA ALA A 30 14.54 -4.54 -5.71
C ALA A 30 14.04 -3.42 -4.78
N TYR A 31 14.73 -3.21 -3.66
CA TYR A 31 14.43 -2.17 -2.66
C TYR A 31 14.35 -0.76 -3.27
N GLY A 32 15.32 -0.40 -4.11
CA GLY A 32 15.32 0.89 -4.80
C GLY A 32 14.09 1.06 -5.71
N THR A 33 13.60 -0.02 -6.33
CA THR A 33 12.40 0.00 -7.16
C THR A 33 11.14 0.22 -6.32
N VAL A 34 11.01 -0.46 -5.16
CA VAL A 34 9.91 -0.22 -4.21
C VAL A 34 9.89 1.23 -3.77
N ARG A 35 11.02 1.77 -3.31
CA ARG A 35 11.14 3.16 -2.87
C ARG A 35 10.74 4.14 -3.96
N ASN A 36 11.21 3.93 -5.18
CA ASN A 36 10.83 4.76 -6.33
C ASN A 36 9.33 4.74 -6.60
N HIS A 37 8.66 3.60 -6.47
CA HIS A 37 7.20 3.53 -6.60
C HIS A 37 6.47 4.24 -5.46
N ILE A 38 6.95 4.11 -4.22
CA ILE A 38 6.41 4.85 -3.06
C ILE A 38 6.53 6.35 -3.28
N ASP A 39 7.71 6.83 -3.66
CA ASP A 39 7.98 8.26 -3.85
C ASP A 39 7.12 8.86 -4.97
N ARG A 40 6.94 8.11 -6.07
CA ARG A 40 6.02 8.50 -7.16
C ARG A 40 4.57 8.52 -6.70
N ALA A 41 4.14 7.56 -5.89
CA ALA A 41 2.80 7.54 -5.34
C ALA A 41 2.56 8.72 -4.39
N ILE A 42 3.52 9.02 -3.49
CA ILE A 42 3.49 10.20 -2.61
C ILE A 42 3.31 11.48 -3.43
N LEU A 43 4.12 11.66 -4.47
CA LEU A 43 4.07 12.83 -5.34
C LEU A 43 2.69 12.95 -6.02
N LYS A 44 2.19 11.86 -6.62
CA LYS A 44 0.93 11.86 -7.37
C LYS A 44 -0.31 12.02 -6.50
N LEU A 45 -0.25 11.56 -5.25
CA LEU A 45 -1.30 11.73 -4.25
C LEU A 45 -1.20 13.08 -3.52
N HIS A 46 -0.21 13.92 -3.85
CA HIS A 46 0.06 15.18 -3.15
C HIS A 46 0.22 14.98 -1.63
N ALA A 47 0.82 13.85 -1.25
CA ALA A 47 1.04 13.50 0.13
C ALA A 47 2.36 14.08 0.65
N GLN A 48 2.45 14.24 1.96
CA GLN A 48 3.66 14.77 2.63
C GLN A 48 4.69 13.67 2.92
N ASN A 49 4.23 12.44 3.11
CA ASN A 49 5.05 11.28 3.42
C ASN A 49 4.26 9.99 3.14
N ARG A 50 4.90 8.82 3.31
CA ARG A 50 4.28 7.52 3.05
C ARG A 50 2.99 7.28 3.85
N THR A 51 2.95 7.73 5.10
CA THR A 51 1.80 7.53 5.99
C THR A 51 0.63 8.38 5.52
N HIS A 52 0.89 9.64 5.15
CA HIS A 52 -0.11 10.51 4.56
C HIS A 52 -0.62 9.94 3.22
N ALA A 53 0.27 9.42 2.36
CA ALA A 53 -0.11 8.78 1.10
C ALA A 53 -1.00 7.55 1.31
N ALA A 54 -0.66 6.71 2.29
CA ALA A 54 -1.47 5.56 2.68
C ALA A 54 -2.87 5.97 3.14
N MET A 55 -2.98 7.01 3.96
CA MET A 55 -4.29 7.52 4.40
C MET A 55 -5.12 8.06 3.24
N ILE A 56 -4.54 8.90 2.37
CA ILE A 56 -5.22 9.42 1.18
C ILE A 56 -5.71 8.25 0.31
N TYR A 57 -4.85 7.27 0.04
CA TYR A 57 -5.19 6.10 -0.75
C TYR A 57 -6.36 5.31 -0.14
N LYS A 58 -6.36 5.09 1.18
CA LYS A 58 -7.49 4.46 1.89
C LYS A 58 -8.80 5.22 1.72
N PHE A 59 -8.76 6.55 1.88
CA PHE A 59 -9.96 7.38 1.71
C PHE A 59 -10.50 7.37 0.28
N MET A 60 -9.63 7.25 -0.73
CA MET A 60 -10.01 7.15 -2.14
C MET A 60 -10.59 5.76 -2.51
N ASN A 61 -10.30 4.71 -1.73
CA ASN A 61 -10.64 3.31 -2.05
C ASN A 61 -11.38 2.64 -0.87
N LYS A 62 -12.35 3.34 -0.27
CA LYS A 62 -13.03 2.87 0.95
C LYS A 62 -13.74 1.54 0.77
N GLU A 63 -14.45 1.33 -0.34
CA GLU A 63 -15.28 0.14 -0.57
C GLU A 63 -14.43 -1.15 -0.49
N TRP A 64 -13.35 -1.24 -1.28
CA TRP A 64 -12.44 -2.38 -1.22
C TRP A 64 -11.79 -2.55 0.16
N LEU A 65 -11.44 -1.44 0.83
CA LEU A 65 -10.77 -1.50 2.13
C LEU A 65 -11.72 -2.05 3.21
N GLU A 66 -12.99 -1.66 3.18
CA GLU A 66 -14.02 -2.15 4.10
C GLU A 66 -14.27 -3.64 3.86
N GLU A 67 -14.48 -4.07 2.62
CA GLU A 67 -14.61 -5.50 2.28
C GLU A 67 -13.42 -6.32 2.74
N PHE A 68 -12.21 -5.81 2.50
CA PHE A 68 -10.98 -6.46 2.92
C PHE A 68 -10.86 -6.52 4.44
N TYR A 69 -11.20 -5.45 5.15
CA TYR A 69 -11.17 -5.38 6.61
C TYR A 69 -12.09 -6.42 7.24
N GLU A 70 -13.32 -6.52 6.73
CA GLU A 70 -14.32 -7.49 7.16
C GLU A 70 -13.85 -8.93 6.87
N ALA A 71 -13.32 -9.19 5.67
CA ALA A 71 -12.82 -10.51 5.28
C ALA A 71 -11.61 -10.98 6.12
N ASN A 72 -10.88 -10.06 6.76
CA ASN A 72 -9.69 -10.34 7.55
C ASN A 72 -9.94 -10.15 9.06
N ASN A 73 -11.10 -10.58 9.58
CA ASN A 73 -11.41 -10.51 11.02
C ASN A 73 -11.26 -9.11 11.62
N HIS A 74 -11.65 -8.07 10.87
CA HIS A 74 -11.51 -6.68 11.27
C HIS A 74 -10.05 -6.31 11.62
N THR A 75 -9.09 -6.83 10.84
CA THR A 75 -7.69 -6.43 10.96
C THR A 75 -7.08 -6.01 9.61
N LEU A 76 -6.20 -5.01 9.68
CA LEU A 76 -5.30 -4.61 8.59
C LEU A 76 -3.85 -4.96 8.93
N ASP A 77 -3.62 -5.89 9.86
CA ASP A 77 -2.29 -6.34 10.27
C ASP A 77 -1.64 -7.18 9.16
N SER A 78 -0.51 -6.70 8.63
CA SER A 78 0.27 -7.38 7.58
C SER A 78 0.64 -8.82 7.92
N ARG A 79 0.74 -9.17 9.22
CA ARG A 79 1.07 -10.54 9.68
C ARG A 79 -0.08 -11.52 9.53
N ASN A 80 -1.31 -11.06 9.69
CA ASN A 80 -2.51 -11.90 9.61
C ASN A 80 -3.02 -12.02 8.16
N VAL A 81 -2.86 -10.96 7.38
CA VAL A 81 -3.38 -10.85 6.00
C VAL A 81 -2.77 -11.85 5.01
N LEU A 82 -1.50 -12.24 5.18
CA LEU A 82 -0.82 -13.20 4.29
C LEU A 82 -0.50 -14.54 4.97
N SER A 83 -1.03 -14.79 6.18
CA SER A 83 -0.82 -16.06 6.88
C SER A 83 -1.77 -17.19 6.41
N ASN A 84 -2.50 -17.00 5.31
CA ASN A 84 -3.35 -18.01 4.67
C ASN A 84 -2.86 -18.33 3.25
#